data_AF-A0A7J4P1J2-F1
#
_entry.id   AF-A0A7J4P1J2-F1
#
_cell.length_a   1.000
_cell.length_b   1.000
_cell.length_c   1.000
_cell.angle_alpha   90.00
_cell.angle_beta   90.00
_cell.angle_gamma   90.00
#
_symmetry.space_group_name_H-M   'P 1'
#
loop_
_entity.id
_entity.type
_entity.pdbx_description
1 polymer ?
#
loop_
_entity_poly.entity_id
_entity_poly.type
_entity_poly.pdbx_seq_one_letter_code
_entity_poly.pdbx_strand_id
1 'polypeptide(L)' 'SPALAEAGVSIYALSTYLKDHILVKKRDAAKAVSVLNCLVSEAKSG' A
#
# COMPACT_ATOMS: atom_id res chain seq x y z
N SER A 1 5.97 -0.46 -3.83
CA SER A 1 6.02 -1.13 -2.52
C SER A 1 6.07 -2.64 -2.75
N PRO A 2 7.13 -3.34 -2.27
CA PRO A 2 7.29 -4.78 -2.46
C PRO A 2 6.09 -5.59 -1.94
N ALA A 3 5.60 -5.27 -0.75
CA ALA A 3 4.47 -5.98 -0.15
C ALA A 3 3.16 -5.89 -0.95
N LEU A 4 2.87 -4.73 -1.57
CA LEU A 4 1.71 -4.61 -2.46
C LEU A 4 1.90 -5.40 -3.76
N ALA A 5 3.13 -5.47 -4.28
CA ALA A 5 3.44 -6.24 -5.48
C ALA A 5 3.32 -7.76 -5.25
N GLU A 6 3.83 -8.26 -4.12
CA GLU A 6 3.69 -9.66 -3.70
C GLU A 6 2.21 -10.04 -3.48
N ALA A 7 1.41 -9.09 -2.98
CA ALA A 7 -0.04 -9.26 -2.87
C ALA A 7 -0.78 -9.13 -4.21
N GLY A 8 -0.09 -8.92 -5.33
CA GLY A 8 -0.70 -8.77 -6.66
C GLY A 8 -1.49 -7.48 -6.85
N VAL A 9 -1.22 -6.46 -6.03
CA VAL A 9 -1.87 -5.14 -6.11
C VAL A 9 -1.00 -4.23 -6.97
N SER A 10 -1.47 -3.93 -8.18
CA SER A 10 -0.83 -2.91 -9.02
C SER A 10 -1.01 -1.52 -8.43
N ILE A 11 0.08 -0.76 -8.39
CA ILE A 11 0.09 0.61 -7.88
C ILE A 11 0.48 1.61 -8.95
N TYR A 12 -0.03 2.84 -8.80
CA TYR A 12 0.51 4.02 -9.46
C TYR A 12 0.91 5.02 -8.38
N ALA A 13 2.20 5.26 -8.25
CA ALA A 13 2.74 6.17 -7.24
C ALA A 13 2.69 7.61 -7.76
N LEU A 14 2.12 8.50 -6.95
CA LEU A 14 2.07 9.93 -7.19
C LEU A 14 2.72 10.66 -6.01
N SER A 15 3.94 11.12 -6.22
CA SER A 15 4.62 11.98 -5.25
C SER A 15 4.13 13.42 -5.41
N THR A 16 3.63 14.00 -4.32
CA THR A 16 3.24 15.41 -4.27
C THR A 16 4.13 16.14 -3.28
N TYR A 17 4.03 17.48 -3.24
CA TYR A 17 4.86 18.31 -2.38
C TYR A 17 4.83 17.90 -0.90
N LEU A 18 3.69 17.48 -0.38
CA LEU A 18 3.52 17.16 1.04
C LEU A 18 3.62 15.67 1.34
N LYS A 19 3.13 14.82 0.43
CA LYS A 19 2.93 13.39 0.68
C LYS A 19 3.00 12.58 -0.60
N ASP A 20 3.45 11.36 -0.45
CA ASP A 20 3.29 10.34 -1.47
C ASP A 20 1.88 9.75 -1.41
N HIS A 21 1.26 9.63 -2.56
CA HIS A 21 -0.03 8.99 -2.74
C HIS A 21 0.16 7.73 -3.58
N ILE A 22 -0.53 6.66 -3.20
CA ILE A 22 -0.52 5.40 -3.95
C ILE A 22 -1.94 5.17 -4.46
N LEU A 23 -2.10 5.24 -5.77
CA LEU A 23 -3.35 4.89 -6.43
C LEU A 23 -3.38 3.39 -6.71
N VAL A 24 -4.54 2.78 -6.49
CA VAL A 24 -4.80 1.37 -6.74
C VAL A 24 -6.12 1.22 -7.49
N LYS A 25 -6.32 0.07 -8.16
CA LYS A 25 -7.61 -0.24 -8.76
C LYS A 25 -8.67 -0.34 -7.66
N LYS A 26 -9.86 0.21 -7.89
CA LYS A 26 -10.97 0.22 -6.90
C LYS A 26 -11.26 -1.17 -6.32
N ARG A 27 -11.26 -2.20 -7.18
CA ARG A 27 -11.50 -3.60 -6.77
C ARG A 27 -10.44 -4.14 -5.80
N ASP A 28 -9.24 -3.57 -5.82
CA ASP A 28 -8.09 -4.02 -5.04
C ASP A 28 -7.85 -3.13 -3.81
N ALA A 29 -8.68 -2.10 -3.59
CA ALA A 29 -8.50 -1.10 -2.53
C ALA A 29 -8.55 -1.71 -1.12
N ALA A 30 -9.56 -2.55 -0.84
CA ALA A 30 -9.68 -3.21 0.47
C ALA A 30 -8.47 -4.12 0.76
N LYS A 31 -8.01 -4.85 -0.26
CA LYS A 31 -6.82 -5.71 -0.18
C LYS A 31 -5.56 -4.88 0.09
N ALA A 32 -5.39 -3.77 -0.62
CA ALA A 32 -4.24 -2.87 -0.45
C ALA A 32 -4.16 -2.32 0.98
N VAL A 33 -5.29 -1.86 1.53
CA VAL A 33 -5.36 -1.35 2.91
C VAL A 33 -5.02 -2.44 3.92
N SER A 34 -5.54 -3.67 3.74
CA SER A 34 -5.23 -4.79 4.63
C SER A 34 -3.73 -5.11 4.65
N VAL A 35 -3.08 -5.16 3.48
CA VAL A 35 -1.64 -5.43 3.37
C VAL A 35 -0.83 -4.33 4.04
N LEU A 36 -1.16 -3.06 3.81
CA LEU A 36 -0.46 -1.94 4.43
C LEU A 36 -0.62 -1.91 5.95
N ASN A 37 -1.81 -2.24 6.47
CA ASN A 37 -2.04 -2.34 7.91
C ASN A 37 -1.24 -3.47 8.57
N CYS A 38 -1.07 -4.60 7.87
CA CYS A 38 -0.21 -5.70 8.32
C CYS A 38 1.23 -5.20 8.51
N LEU A 39 1.79 -4.56 7.48
CA LEU A 39 3.15 -4.01 7.52
C LEU A 39 3.34 -2.99 8.65
N VAL A 40 2.36 -2.10 8.86
CA VAL A 40 2.41 -1.12 9.95
C VAL A 40 2.38 -1.80 11.32
N SER A 41 1.63 -2.90 11.45
CA SER A 41 1.54 -3.65 12.71
C SER A 41 2.85 -4.40 12.99
N GLU A 42 3.47 -4.98 11.97
CA GLU A 42 4.79 -5.63 12.06
C GLU A 42 5.87 -4.60 12.43
N ALA A 43 5.87 -3.43 11.79
CA ALA A 43 6.83 -2.37 12.08
C ALA A 43 6.68 -1.74 13.48
N LYS A 44 5.49 -1.84 14.10
CA LYS A 44 5.24 -1.37 15.47
C LYS A 44 5.64 -2.40 16.55
N SER A 45 5.84 -3.66 16.15
CA SER A 45 6.11 -4.76 17.07
C SER A 45 7.60 -5.09 17.19
N GLY A 46 8.46 -4.37 16.45
CA GLY A 46 9.92 -4.50 16.45
C GLY A 46 10.63 -3.33 17.13
#